data_AF-A0A009TB49-F1
#
_entry.id   AF-A0A009TB49-F1
#
_cell.length_a   1.000
_cell.length_b   1.000
_cell.length_c   1.000
_cell.angle_alpha   90.00
_cell.angle_beta   90.00
_cell.angle_gamma   90.00
#
_symmetry.space_group_name_H-M   'P 1'
#
loop_
_entity.id
_entity.type
_entity.pdbx_description
1 polymer ?
#
loop_
_entity_poly.entity_id
_entity_poly.type
_entity_poly.pdbx_seq_one_letter_code
_entity_poly.pdbx_strand_id
1 'polypeptide(L)'
;MLNKQGTMTKLIISFVILLTGCNLSAKTNPPSKKIYELDLTDQGISPEGGGIELQKVKNYCSLILSLYGESGQEKYKFNFKKDNLINTNYLKYRYRNGLIEPNNDLDDLIADDSKKTDKDTMELIVNKSFVGDKDRQITKKFEIYKKKIPKSLLDRNCN
;
A
#
# COMPACT_ATOMS: atom_id res chain seq x y z
N MET A 1 66.74 -52.24 -8.70
CA MET A 1 65.36 -52.15 -9.23
C MET A 1 64.62 -51.05 -8.48
N LEU A 2 64.01 -50.15 -9.24
CA LEU A 2 63.08 -49.05 -8.92
C LEU A 2 63.42 -48.06 -7.77
N ASN A 3 63.70 -46.77 -8.06
CA ASN A 3 62.76 -45.68 -8.40
C ASN A 3 62.05 -45.18 -7.12
N LYS A 4 62.01 -43.89 -6.76
CA LYS A 4 61.41 -42.81 -7.54
C LYS A 4 61.68 -41.43 -6.93
N GLN A 5 61.87 -40.46 -7.82
CA GLN A 5 61.94 -39.00 -7.59
C GLN A 5 60.62 -38.43 -7.02
N GLY A 6 60.72 -37.27 -6.35
CA GLY A 6 59.61 -36.30 -6.19
C GLY A 6 60.19 -34.90 -5.95
N THR A 7 60.44 -34.09 -6.98
CA THR A 7 59.57 -33.10 -7.67
C THR A 7 58.85 -32.07 -6.79
N MET A 8 59.41 -30.85 -6.81
CA MET A 8 58.77 -29.54 -7.06
C MET A 8 57.44 -29.24 -6.37
N THR A 9 57.50 -28.44 -5.31
CA THR A 9 56.33 -27.82 -4.66
C THR A 9 56.00 -26.49 -5.36
N LYS A 10 54.89 -26.46 -6.12
CA LYS A 10 54.30 -25.24 -6.69
C LYS A 10 53.54 -24.45 -5.62
N LEU A 11 53.86 -23.18 -5.44
CA LEU A 11 53.08 -22.21 -4.67
C LEU A 11 51.85 -21.77 -5.49
N ILE A 12 50.66 -22.15 -5.04
CA ILE A 12 49.38 -21.67 -5.59
C ILE A 12 48.89 -20.55 -4.66
N ILE A 13 48.97 -19.31 -5.14
CA ILE A 13 48.42 -18.13 -4.46
C ILE A 13 46.92 -18.12 -4.73
N SER A 14 46.13 -18.38 -3.68
CA SER A 14 44.67 -18.37 -3.74
C SER A 14 44.16 -16.93 -3.62
N PHE A 15 43.61 -16.38 -4.71
CA PHE A 15 42.90 -15.10 -4.70
C PHE A 15 41.51 -15.30 -4.08
N VAL A 16 41.37 -15.03 -2.79
CA VAL A 16 40.06 -14.87 -2.14
C VAL A 16 39.64 -13.42 -2.35
N ILE A 17 38.92 -13.14 -3.46
CA ILE A 17 38.26 -11.86 -3.66
C ILE A 17 37.09 -11.82 -2.67
N LEU A 18 37.21 -10.97 -1.65
CA LEU A 18 36.18 -10.69 -0.67
C LEU A 18 34.87 -10.28 -1.36
N LEU A 19 33.82 -11.02 -1.01
CA LEU A 19 32.42 -10.68 -1.18
C LEU A 19 32.14 -9.25 -0.68
N THR A 20 31.77 -8.36 -1.59
CA THR A 20 30.88 -7.23 -1.30
C THR A 20 29.61 -7.41 -2.11
N GLY A 21 28.84 -8.43 -1.75
CA GLY A 21 27.44 -8.51 -2.15
C GLY A 21 26.74 -7.30 -1.55
N CYS A 22 26.36 -6.34 -2.40
CA CYS A 22 25.37 -5.33 -2.04
C CYS A 22 24.07 -6.06 -1.76
N ASN A 23 23.85 -6.47 -0.50
CA ASN A 23 22.51 -6.77 0.00
C ASN A 23 21.77 -5.44 0.05
N LEU A 24 21.29 -5.00 -1.11
CA LEU A 24 20.22 -4.03 -1.19
C LEU A 24 19.05 -4.71 -0.49
N SER A 25 18.91 -4.48 0.81
CA SER A 25 17.80 -4.98 1.60
C SER A 25 16.55 -4.38 0.97
N ALA A 26 15.93 -5.14 0.07
CA ALA A 26 14.61 -4.82 -0.42
C ALA A 26 13.74 -4.68 0.85
N LYS A 27 13.25 -3.46 1.11
CA LYS A 27 12.26 -3.19 2.15
C LYS A 27 11.03 -4.02 1.80
N THR A 28 11.02 -5.27 2.23
CA THR A 28 9.88 -6.14 2.12
C THR A 28 8.86 -5.59 3.10
N ASN A 29 7.81 -4.98 2.57
CA ASN A 29 6.70 -4.54 3.40
C ASN A 29 6.24 -5.74 4.23
N PRO A 30 6.05 -5.58 5.55
CA PRO A 30 5.62 -6.68 6.38
C PRO A 30 4.32 -7.26 5.79
N PRO A 31 4.20 -8.60 5.72
CA PRO A 31 3.01 -9.23 5.18
C PRO A 31 1.78 -8.73 5.95
N SER A 32 0.79 -8.25 5.20
CA SER A 32 -0.48 -7.76 5.72
C SER A 32 -1.60 -8.73 5.39
N LYS A 33 -2.45 -9.03 6.36
CA LYS A 33 -3.65 -9.84 6.15
C LYS A 33 -4.89 -8.96 6.22
N LYS A 34 -5.66 -8.89 5.13
CA LYS A 34 -7.01 -8.28 5.15
C LYS A 34 -7.92 -9.14 6.02
N ILE A 35 -8.60 -8.52 6.99
CA ILE A 35 -9.47 -9.20 7.96
C ILE A 35 -10.89 -8.66 7.94
N TYR A 36 -11.12 -7.51 7.34
CA TYR A 36 -12.45 -6.91 7.21
C TYR A 36 -12.48 -5.97 6.01
N GLU A 37 -13.67 -5.84 5.43
CA GLU A 37 -14.01 -4.88 4.40
C GLU A 37 -15.47 -4.47 4.59
N LEU A 38 -15.75 -3.20 4.31
CA LEU A 38 -17.09 -2.67 4.28
C LEU A 38 -17.19 -1.63 3.17
N ASP A 39 -18.15 -1.86 2.27
CA ASP A 39 -18.59 -0.89 1.29
C ASP A 39 -19.44 0.18 1.98
N LEU A 40 -19.18 1.44 1.64
CA LEU A 40 -19.81 2.63 2.20
C LEU A 40 -20.47 3.49 1.12
N THR A 41 -20.67 2.96 -0.08
CA THR A 41 -21.18 3.72 -1.25
C THR A 41 -22.50 4.43 -0.95
N ASP A 42 -23.46 3.71 -0.37
CA ASP A 42 -24.80 4.26 -0.08
C ASP A 42 -24.88 5.11 1.21
N GLN A 43 -23.73 5.43 1.83
CA GLN A 43 -23.70 6.13 3.12
C GLN A 43 -23.46 7.64 2.98
N GLY A 44 -23.42 8.18 1.76
CA GLY A 44 -23.24 9.62 1.51
C GLY A 44 -21.92 10.18 2.04
N ILE A 45 -20.87 9.35 2.10
CA ILE A 45 -19.56 9.75 2.64
C ILE A 45 -18.68 10.50 1.62
N SER A 46 -18.98 10.33 0.33
CA SER A 46 -18.39 11.00 -0.82
C SER A 46 -19.30 10.80 -2.05
N PRO A 47 -19.15 11.61 -3.11
CA PRO A 47 -20.09 11.61 -4.24
C PRO A 47 -20.27 10.24 -4.90
N GLU A 48 -19.17 9.49 -5.03
CA GLU A 48 -19.13 8.21 -5.77
C GLU A 48 -18.92 7.04 -4.81
N GLY A 49 -19.18 7.27 -3.52
CA GLY A 49 -19.04 6.25 -2.51
C GLY A 49 -17.62 6.02 -2.02
N GLY A 50 -17.43 4.93 -1.29
CA GLY A 50 -16.16 4.65 -0.63
C GLY A 50 -16.17 3.32 0.10
N GLY A 51 -15.07 2.99 0.73
CA GLY A 51 -14.95 1.73 1.46
C GLY A 51 -13.90 1.82 2.55
N ILE A 52 -14.05 0.95 3.55
CA ILE A 52 -13.02 0.71 4.55
C ILE A 52 -12.50 -0.72 4.47
N GLU A 53 -11.20 -0.87 4.67
CA GLU A 53 -10.56 -2.16 4.90
C GLU A 53 -9.83 -2.14 6.23
N LEU A 54 -9.87 -3.27 6.94
CA LEU A 54 -8.99 -3.51 8.07
C LEU A 54 -7.96 -4.57 7.70
N GLN A 55 -6.69 -4.25 7.94
CA GLN A 55 -5.58 -5.16 7.72
C GLN A 55 -4.78 -5.35 9.01
N LYS A 56 -4.46 -6.60 9.35
CA LYS A 56 -3.51 -6.93 10.41
C LYS A 56 -2.10 -6.91 9.84
N VAL A 57 -1.21 -6.12 10.45
CA VAL A 57 0.19 -6.00 10.05
C VAL A 57 1.10 -6.26 11.26
N LYS A 58 1.61 -7.49 11.38
CA LYS A 58 2.46 -7.93 12.50
C LYS A 58 1.93 -7.44 13.87
N ASN A 59 2.50 -6.36 14.40
CA ASN A 59 2.25 -5.79 15.72
C ASN A 59 1.31 -4.56 15.72
N TYR A 60 0.67 -4.21 14.60
CA TYR A 60 -0.32 -3.13 14.51
C TYR A 60 -1.42 -3.48 13.49
N CYS A 61 -2.41 -2.62 13.36
CA CYS A 61 -3.45 -2.70 12.34
C CYS A 61 -3.44 -1.48 11.43
N SER A 62 -3.86 -1.67 10.19
CA SER A 62 -4.10 -0.59 9.24
C SER A 62 -5.59 -0.53 8.94
N LEU A 63 -6.22 0.60 9.25
CA LEU A 63 -7.52 0.97 8.72
C LEU A 63 -7.28 1.78 7.44
N ILE A 64 -7.70 1.23 6.31
CA ILE A 64 -7.63 1.91 5.02
C ILE A 64 -9.01 2.46 4.71
N LEU A 65 -9.11 3.75 4.45
CA LEU A 65 -10.31 4.41 3.96
C LEU A 65 -10.04 4.86 2.53
N SER A 66 -10.89 4.44 1.61
CA SER A 66 -10.93 4.91 0.23
C SER A 66 -12.21 5.71 0.02
N LEU A 67 -12.10 6.93 -0.49
CA LEU A 67 -13.21 7.79 -0.85
C LEU A 67 -13.12 8.09 -2.35
N TYR A 68 -14.19 7.81 -3.07
CA TYR A 68 -14.33 8.05 -4.49
C TYR A 68 -15.20 9.30 -4.70
N GLY A 69 -14.74 10.21 -5.55
CA GLY A 69 -15.50 11.36 -5.97
C GLY A 69 -15.35 11.60 -7.46
N GLU A 70 -16.18 12.46 -8.02
CA GLU A 70 -16.26 12.73 -9.45
C GLU A 70 -14.90 13.08 -10.07
N SER A 71 -14.07 13.85 -9.36
CA SER A 71 -12.80 14.36 -9.88
C SER A 71 -11.57 13.54 -9.45
N GLY A 72 -11.73 12.51 -8.62
CA GLY A 72 -10.61 11.70 -8.15
C GLY A 72 -10.87 10.90 -6.89
N GLN A 73 -9.79 10.50 -6.22
CA GLN A 73 -9.85 9.59 -5.09
C GLN A 73 -9.02 10.09 -3.92
N GLU A 74 -9.51 9.87 -2.71
CA GLU A 74 -8.78 10.10 -1.48
C GLU A 74 -8.56 8.80 -0.73
N LYS A 75 -7.32 8.52 -0.35
CA LYS A 75 -6.95 7.31 0.39
C LYS A 75 -6.24 7.68 1.68
N TYR A 76 -6.76 7.17 2.79
CA TYR A 76 -6.16 7.31 4.10
C TYR A 76 -5.76 5.92 4.60
N LYS A 77 -4.53 5.75 5.05
CA LYS A 77 -4.06 4.55 5.73
C LYS A 77 -3.67 4.91 7.15
N PHE A 78 -4.58 4.65 8.08
CA PHE A 78 -4.39 4.85 9.52
C PHE A 78 -3.71 3.62 10.10
N ASN A 79 -2.45 3.74 10.53
CA ASN A 79 -1.74 2.68 11.22
C ASN A 79 -1.88 2.88 12.73
N PHE A 80 -2.41 1.89 13.43
CA PHE A 80 -2.77 2.02 14.85
C PHE A 80 -2.54 0.74 15.62
N LYS A 81 -2.36 0.89 16.94
CA LYS A 81 -2.55 -0.16 17.95
C LYS A 81 -3.81 0.16 18.74
N LYS A 82 -4.29 -0.79 19.54
CA LYS A 82 -5.46 -0.69 20.44
C LYS A 82 -5.98 0.73 20.68
N ASP A 83 -5.18 1.53 21.39
CA ASP A 83 -5.56 2.86 21.87
C ASP A 83 -4.83 4.01 21.16
N ASN A 84 -3.89 3.73 20.26
CA ASN A 84 -2.96 4.73 19.73
C ASN A 84 -2.90 4.71 18.20
N LEU A 85 -3.24 5.84 17.58
CA LEU A 85 -2.88 6.12 16.20
C LEU A 85 -1.35 6.33 16.14
N ILE A 86 -0.66 5.58 15.29
CA ILE A 86 0.80 5.66 15.13
C ILE A 86 1.13 6.70 14.06
N ASN A 87 0.51 6.56 12.90
CA ASN A 87 0.61 7.51 11.79
C ASN A 87 -0.55 7.32 10.83
N THR A 88 -0.73 8.31 9.95
CA THR A 88 -1.66 8.25 8.82
C THR A 88 -0.94 8.63 7.55
N ASN A 89 -1.03 7.80 6.53
CA ASN A 89 -0.63 8.19 5.18
C ASN A 89 -1.87 8.63 4.40
N TYR A 90 -1.82 9.83 3.83
CA TYR A 90 -2.89 10.41 3.04
C TYR A 90 -2.41 10.63 1.61
N LEU A 91 -3.12 10.02 0.68
CA LEU A 91 -2.92 10.17 -0.75
C LEU A 91 -4.18 10.76 -1.37
N LYS A 92 -3.99 11.70 -2.30
CA LYS A 92 -5.08 12.20 -3.15
C LYS A 92 -4.68 12.05 -4.60
N TYR A 93 -5.59 11.49 -5.37
CA TYR A 93 -5.48 11.28 -6.80
C TYR A 93 -6.52 12.12 -7.52
N ARG A 94 -6.21 12.52 -8.74
CA ARG A 94 -7.11 13.23 -9.66
C ARG A 94 -7.21 12.42 -10.96
N TYR A 95 -8.40 12.32 -11.55
CA TYR A 95 -8.53 11.74 -12.88
C TYR A 95 -7.86 12.66 -13.91
N ARG A 96 -7.04 12.11 -14.82
CA ARG A 96 -6.31 12.93 -15.80
C ARG A 96 -7.24 13.71 -16.72
N ASN A 97 -8.41 13.16 -17.02
CA ASN A 97 -9.45 13.78 -17.83
C ASN A 97 -10.43 14.64 -17.01
N GLY A 98 -10.14 14.90 -15.73
CA GLY A 98 -10.89 15.78 -14.84
C GLY A 98 -12.14 15.17 -14.20
N LEU A 99 -12.69 14.10 -14.79
CA LEU A 99 -13.86 13.37 -14.30
C LEU A 99 -13.63 11.85 -14.37
N ILE A 100 -14.45 11.09 -13.64
CA ILE A 100 -14.60 9.65 -13.87
C ILE A 100 -14.95 9.46 -15.34
N GLU A 101 -14.12 8.72 -16.07
CA GLU A 101 -14.45 8.35 -17.45
C GLU A 101 -15.78 7.60 -17.44
N PRO A 102 -16.78 8.04 -18.22
CA PRO A 102 -18.04 7.33 -18.31
C PRO A 102 -17.77 5.89 -18.74
N ASN A 103 -18.38 4.95 -18.02
CA ASN A 103 -18.19 3.51 -18.22
C ASN A 103 -18.17 3.13 -19.70
N ASN A 104 -17.29 2.16 -19.98
CA ASN A 104 -16.94 1.55 -21.27
C ASN A 104 -18.13 1.11 -22.16
N ASP A 105 -19.37 1.11 -21.66
CA ASP A 105 -20.56 0.80 -22.47
C ASP A 105 -20.77 1.82 -23.61
N LEU A 106 -20.29 3.06 -23.46
CA LEU A 106 -20.30 4.06 -24.53
C LEU A 106 -19.10 3.91 -25.48
N ASP A 107 -17.97 3.40 -24.97
CA ASP A 107 -16.78 3.13 -25.78
C ASP A 107 -16.96 1.86 -26.65
N ASP A 108 -17.70 0.85 -26.18
CA ASP A 108 -18.12 -0.31 -27.00
C ASP A 108 -19.09 0.09 -28.15
N LEU A 109 -19.79 1.23 -28.00
CA LEU A 109 -20.66 1.81 -29.04
C LEU A 109 -19.90 2.69 -30.05
N ILE A 110 -18.68 3.13 -29.70
CA ILE A 110 -17.83 3.97 -30.56
C ILE A 110 -16.65 3.10 -31.00
N ALA A 111 -16.78 2.47 -32.18
CA ALA A 111 -15.71 1.71 -32.81
C ALA A 111 -14.56 2.65 -33.25
N ASP A 112 -13.73 3.08 -32.30
CA ASP A 112 -12.52 3.87 -32.53
C ASP A 112 -11.31 3.14 -31.93
N ASP A 113 -10.66 2.34 -32.78
CA ASP A 113 -9.45 1.57 -32.48
C ASP A 113 -8.21 2.43 -32.16
N SER A 114 -8.32 3.77 -32.16
CA SER A 114 -7.20 4.70 -31.94
C SER A 114 -6.95 5.09 -30.48
N LYS A 115 -7.85 4.75 -29.54
CA LYS A 115 -7.64 5.03 -28.10
C LYS A 115 -6.59 4.09 -27.50
N LYS A 116 -5.33 4.47 -27.60
CA LYS A 116 -4.26 3.95 -26.72
C LYS A 116 -4.60 4.33 -25.27
N THR A 117 -5.14 3.38 -24.52
CA THR A 117 -5.35 3.49 -23.07
C THR A 117 -3.99 3.51 -22.39
N ASP A 118 -3.46 4.71 -22.16
CA ASP A 118 -2.41 4.90 -21.16
C ASP A 118 -2.97 4.37 -19.82
N LYS A 119 -2.40 3.26 -19.34
CA LYS A 119 -2.91 2.44 -18.23
C LYS A 119 -3.07 3.16 -16.88
N ASP A 120 -2.70 4.42 -16.78
CA ASP A 120 -2.77 5.20 -15.54
C ASP A 120 -3.74 6.37 -15.70
N THR A 121 -5.01 6.08 -15.42
CA THR A 121 -6.14 7.02 -15.55
C THR A 121 -6.13 8.11 -14.47
N MET A 122 -5.22 8.03 -13.49
CA MET A 122 -5.12 8.94 -12.36
C MET A 122 -3.72 9.54 -12.18
N GLU A 123 -3.68 10.72 -11.58
CA GLU A 123 -2.48 11.45 -11.20
C GLU A 123 -2.44 11.64 -9.68
N LEU A 124 -1.31 11.30 -9.04
CA LEU A 124 -1.10 11.57 -7.62
C LEU A 124 -0.83 13.07 -7.41
N ILE A 125 -1.75 13.76 -6.75
CA ILE A 125 -1.67 15.22 -6.50
C ILE A 125 -1.36 15.57 -5.04
N VAL A 126 -1.58 14.66 -4.09
CA VAL A 126 -1.18 14.86 -2.69
C VAL A 126 -0.57 13.58 -2.13
N ASN A 127 0.56 13.72 -1.46
CA ASN A 127 1.18 12.68 -0.66
C ASN A 127 1.65 13.27 0.67
N LYS A 128 0.90 13.01 1.75
CA LYS A 128 1.18 13.53 3.09
C LYS A 128 1.20 12.40 4.11
N SER A 129 2.00 12.57 5.16
CA SER A 129 1.99 11.69 6.32
C SER A 129 1.81 12.50 7.60
N PHE A 130 1.00 11.98 8.51
CA PHE A 130 0.70 12.57 9.80
C PHE A 130 1.18 11.63 10.90
N VAL A 131 1.90 12.17 11.88
CA VAL A 131 2.41 11.37 12.99
C VAL A 131 1.43 11.43 14.15
N GLY A 132 1.06 10.25 14.65
CA GLY A 132 0.19 10.10 15.79
C GLY A 132 -1.16 10.78 15.61
N ASP A 133 -1.62 11.40 16.68
CA ASP A 133 -2.89 12.09 16.85
C ASP A 133 -2.78 13.62 16.75
N LYS A 134 -1.61 14.13 16.32
CA LYS A 134 -1.29 15.58 16.29
C LYS A 134 -2.25 16.40 15.42
N ASP A 135 -2.70 15.84 14.30
CA ASP A 135 -3.68 16.49 13.43
C ASP A 135 -5.11 16.13 13.86
N ARG A 136 -5.80 17.09 14.46
CA ARG A 136 -7.15 16.90 15.01
C ARG A 136 -8.17 16.42 13.96
N GLN A 137 -8.04 16.86 12.71
CA GLN A 137 -8.98 16.46 11.65
C GLN A 137 -8.75 15.01 11.24
N ILE A 138 -7.48 14.63 11.10
CA ILE A 138 -7.09 13.24 10.79
C ILE A 138 -7.50 12.30 11.92
N THR A 139 -7.25 12.67 13.17
CA THR A 139 -7.66 11.88 14.35
C THR A 139 -9.17 11.72 14.43
N LYS A 140 -9.92 12.81 14.22
CA LYS A 140 -11.40 12.74 14.18
C LYS A 140 -11.88 11.80 13.08
N LYS A 141 -11.28 11.86 11.89
CA LYS A 141 -11.61 10.97 10.77
C LYS A 141 -11.31 9.51 11.14
N PHE A 142 -10.13 9.22 11.69
CA PHE A 142 -9.77 7.89 12.17
C PHE A 142 -10.82 7.32 13.14
N GLU A 143 -11.21 8.07 14.18
CA GLU A 143 -12.16 7.59 15.18
C GLU A 143 -13.56 7.33 14.62
N ILE A 144 -14.02 8.15 13.66
CA ILE A 144 -15.31 7.94 12.99
C ILE A 144 -15.33 6.61 12.24
N TYR A 145 -14.29 6.34 11.46
CA TYR A 145 -14.26 5.14 10.63
C TYR A 145 -13.85 3.87 11.40
N LYS A 146 -13.03 4.00 12.46
CA LYS A 146 -12.74 2.89 13.39
C LYS A 146 -14.02 2.35 14.03
N LYS A 147 -14.99 3.22 14.38
CA LYS A 147 -16.29 2.82 14.94
C LYS A 147 -17.18 2.02 13.99
N LYS A 148 -16.94 2.08 12.68
CA LYS A 148 -17.67 1.28 11.69
C LYS A 148 -17.18 -0.17 11.61
N ILE A 149 -16.05 -0.48 12.25
CA ILE A 149 -15.51 -1.84 12.30
C ILE A 149 -16.14 -2.60 13.47
N PRO A 150 -16.56 -3.87 13.28
CA PRO A 150 -17.02 -4.71 14.38
C PRO A 150 -16.00 -4.79 15.53
N LYS A 151 -16.45 -4.46 16.74
CA LYS A 151 -15.60 -4.43 17.95
C LYS A 151 -14.89 -5.76 18.20
N SER A 152 -15.56 -6.90 17.95
CA SER A 152 -14.98 -8.23 18.09
C SER A 152 -13.77 -8.46 17.19
N LEU A 153 -13.73 -7.87 15.99
CA LEU A 153 -12.59 -7.96 15.08
C LEU A 153 -11.43 -7.09 15.55
N LEU A 154 -11.73 -5.89 16.05
CA LEU A 154 -10.72 -5.01 16.66
C LEU A 154 -10.08 -5.68 17.88
N ASP A 155 -10.91 -6.24 18.77
CA ASP A 155 -10.42 -6.86 20.01
C ASP A 155 -9.57 -8.11 19.76
N ARG A 156 -9.91 -8.91 18.74
CA ARG A 156 -9.17 -10.13 18.40
C ARG A 156 -7.86 -9.86 17.66
N ASN A 157 -7.80 -8.82 16.83
CA ASN A 157 -6.70 -8.64 15.88
C ASN A 157 -5.85 -7.39 16.14
N CYS A 158 -6.42 -6.34 16.72
CA CYS A 158 -5.81 -5.01 16.77
C CYS A 158 -5.52 -4.51 18.20
N ASN A 159 -5.97 -5.25 19.22
CA ASN A 159 -5.60 -5.02 20.61
C ASN A 159 -4.19 -5.52 20.93
#